data_AF-A0A362XEA1-F1
#
_entry.id   AF-A0A362XEA1-F1
#
_cell.length_a   1.000
_cell.length_b   1.000
_cell.length_c   1.000
_cell.angle_alpha   90.00
_cell.angle_beta   90.00
_cell.angle_gamma   90.00
#
_symmetry.space_group_name_H-M   'P 1'
#
loop_
_entity.id
_entity.type
_entity.pdbx_description
1 polymer ?
#
loop_
_entity_poly.entity_id
_entity_poly.type
_entity_poly.pdbx_seq_one_letter_code
_entity_poly.pdbx_strand_id
1 'polypeptide(L)'
;MIWSLLGTVAKGAVDVIKTKTETKKLLAQAEQTHIKKMAEGELEYAIQAQKSMGDSWRDEWFTVILSVPLLIVFISIFANKPEWIIKLKEGFMALDELPDWYIWALMAAIASSFGLKVTDLAIKKFKK
;
A
#
# COMPACT_ATOMS: atom_id res chain seq x y z
N MET A 1 -39.13 -58.42 -20.42
CA MET A 1 -37.96 -57.62 -20.84
C MET A 1 -38.18 -56.10 -20.86
N ILE A 2 -39.42 -55.57 -20.78
CA ILE A 2 -39.68 -54.12 -20.75
C ILE A 2 -39.54 -53.51 -19.34
N TRP A 3 -39.86 -54.27 -18.30
CA TRP A 3 -39.72 -53.86 -16.90
C TRP A 3 -38.27 -53.57 -16.46
N SER A 4 -37.30 -54.31 -17.01
CA SER A 4 -35.87 -54.09 -16.73
C SER A 4 -35.32 -52.83 -17.40
N LEU A 5 -35.87 -52.43 -18.56
CA LEU A 5 -35.45 -51.23 -19.29
C LEU A 5 -35.98 -49.95 -18.64
N LEU A 6 -37.22 -49.96 -18.15
CA LEU A 6 -37.79 -48.85 -17.38
C LEU A 6 -37.02 -48.60 -16.06
N GLY A 7 -36.61 -49.68 -15.38
CA GLY A 7 -35.77 -49.58 -14.18
C GLY A 7 -34.39 -48.97 -14.45
N THR A 8 -33.77 -49.28 -15.60
CA THR A 8 -32.45 -48.72 -15.98
C THR A 8 -32.54 -47.26 -16.42
N VAL A 9 -33.59 -46.87 -17.15
CA VAL A 9 -33.81 -45.47 -17.54
C VAL A 9 -34.15 -44.60 -16.32
N ALA A 10 -34.96 -45.11 -15.39
CA ALA A 10 -35.25 -44.42 -14.14
C ALA A 10 -34.00 -44.24 -13.26
N LYS A 11 -33.14 -45.27 -13.16
CA LYS A 11 -31.85 -45.16 -12.44
C LYS A 11 -30.91 -44.16 -13.09
N GLY A 12 -30.75 -44.19 -14.42
CA GLY A 12 -29.91 -43.23 -15.14
C GLY A 12 -30.38 -41.78 -14.99
N ALA A 13 -31.70 -41.54 -15.01
CA ALA A 13 -32.25 -40.20 -14.77
C ALA A 13 -32.01 -39.72 -13.33
N VAL A 14 -32.20 -40.59 -12.34
CA VAL A 14 -31.92 -40.29 -10.92
C VAL A 14 -30.44 -40.00 -10.69
N ASP A 15 -29.55 -40.77 -11.30
CA ASP A 15 -28.11 -40.58 -11.14
C ASP A 15 -27.63 -39.27 -11.77
N VAL A 16 -28.12 -38.90 -12.96
CA VAL A 16 -27.82 -37.61 -13.61
C VAL A 16 -28.32 -36.42 -12.78
N ILE A 17 -29.50 -36.54 -12.18
CA ILE A 17 -30.04 -35.49 -11.29
C ILE A 17 -29.15 -35.36 -10.04
N LYS A 18 -28.76 -36.48 -9.44
CA LYS A 18 -27.84 -36.51 -8.29
C LYS A 18 -26.48 -35.90 -8.62
N THR A 19 -25.87 -36.26 -9.75
CA THR A 19 -24.56 -35.70 -10.14
C THR A 19 -24.65 -34.20 -10.36
N LYS A 20 -25.72 -33.71 -11.00
CA LYS A 20 -25.93 -32.26 -11.18
C LYS A 20 -26.10 -31.53 -9.84
N THR A 21 -26.80 -32.11 -8.87
CA THR A 21 -26.93 -31.52 -7.54
C THR A 21 -25.61 -31.54 -6.75
N GLU A 22 -24.85 -32.64 -6.82
CA GLU A 22 -23.54 -32.75 -6.19
C GLU A 22 -22.54 -31.76 -6.80
N THR A 23 -22.53 -31.63 -8.13
CA THR A 23 -21.67 -30.65 -8.84
C THR A 23 -21.99 -29.22 -8.43
N LYS A 24 -23.29 -28.86 -8.34
CA LYS A 24 -23.71 -27.53 -7.86
C LYS A 24 -23.28 -27.28 -6.42
N LYS A 25 -23.36 -28.29 -5.55
CA LYS A 25 -22.93 -28.20 -4.16
C LYS A 25 -21.42 -28.00 -4.04
N LEU A 26 -20.63 -28.74 -4.82
CA LEU A 26 -19.17 -28.61 -4.87
C LEU A 26 -18.75 -27.23 -5.40
N LEU A 27 -19.42 -26.72 -6.43
CA LEU A 27 -19.17 -25.37 -6.96
C LEU A 27 -19.47 -24.29 -5.91
N ALA A 28 -20.63 -24.37 -5.25
CA ALA A 28 -20.99 -23.43 -4.18
C ALA A 28 -19.98 -23.47 -3.01
N GLN A 29 -19.47 -24.67 -2.67
CA GLN A 29 -18.42 -24.82 -1.65
C GLN A 29 -17.10 -24.21 -2.09
N ALA A 30 -16.66 -24.45 -3.33
CA ALA A 30 -15.44 -23.88 -3.89
C ALA A 30 -15.51 -22.34 -3.94
N GLU A 31 -16.65 -21.79 -4.35
CA GLU A 31 -16.89 -20.35 -4.37
C GLU A 31 -16.86 -19.75 -2.96
N GLN A 32 -17.49 -20.39 -1.98
CA GLN A 32 -17.39 -19.96 -0.59
C GLN A 32 -15.96 -20.01 -0.04
N THR A 33 -15.20 -21.06 -0.36
CA THR A 33 -13.78 -21.15 0.05
C THR A 33 -12.93 -20.09 -0.62
N HIS A 34 -13.18 -19.78 -1.91
CA HIS A 34 -12.48 -18.72 -2.63
C HIS A 34 -12.79 -17.35 -2.03
N ILE A 35 -14.06 -17.04 -1.77
CA ILE A 35 -14.48 -15.78 -1.14
C ILE A 35 -13.88 -15.66 0.26
N LYS A 36 -13.85 -16.73 1.06
CA LYS A 36 -13.21 -16.72 2.38
C LYS A 36 -11.72 -16.42 2.30
N LYS A 37 -10.98 -17.10 1.42
CA LYS A 37 -9.54 -16.86 1.23
C LYS A 37 -9.24 -15.45 0.71
N MET A 38 -10.09 -14.91 -0.16
CA MET A 38 -9.98 -13.52 -0.63
C MET A 38 -10.19 -12.54 0.53
N ALA A 39 -11.24 -12.71 1.32
CA ALA A 39 -11.52 -11.87 2.49
C ALA A 39 -10.42 -11.97 3.56
N GLU A 40 -9.89 -13.18 3.81
CA GLU A 40 -8.77 -13.42 4.71
C GLU A 40 -7.49 -12.75 4.18
N GLY A 41 -7.21 -12.84 2.88
CA GLY A 41 -6.06 -12.20 2.25
C GLY A 41 -6.15 -10.67 2.24
N GLU A 42 -7.34 -10.10 2.03
CA GLU A 42 -7.57 -8.65 2.13
C GLU A 42 -7.40 -8.15 3.56
N LEU A 43 -7.90 -8.90 4.54
CA LEU A 43 -7.75 -8.59 5.96
C LEU A 43 -6.28 -8.69 6.39
N GLU A 44 -5.58 -9.74 5.97
CA GLU A 44 -4.17 -9.94 6.26
C GLU A 44 -3.29 -8.89 5.59
N TYR A 45 -3.59 -8.51 4.35
CA TYR A 45 -2.95 -7.39 3.66
C TYR A 45 -3.20 -6.06 4.40
N ALA A 46 -4.44 -5.78 4.83
CA ALA A 46 -4.75 -4.58 5.59
C ALA A 46 -4.02 -4.54 6.95
N ILE A 47 -3.95 -5.68 7.65
CA ILE A 47 -3.23 -5.81 8.92
C ILE A 47 -1.72 -5.65 8.70
N GLN A 48 -1.14 -6.24 7.65
CA GLN A 48 0.27 -6.08 7.32
C GLN A 48 0.58 -4.63 6.93
N ALA A 49 -0.24 -4.00 6.08
CA ALA A 49 -0.10 -2.60 5.72
C ALA A 49 -0.16 -1.69 6.96
N GLN A 50 -1.10 -1.93 7.88
CA GLN A 50 -1.22 -1.15 9.11
C GLN A 50 -0.08 -1.39 10.10
N LYS A 51 0.45 -2.62 10.18
CA LYS A 51 1.66 -2.93 10.96
C LYS A 51 2.91 -2.29 10.35
N SER A 52 3.02 -2.25 9.02
CA SER A 52 4.11 -1.54 8.32
C SER A 52 4.05 -0.03 8.54
N MET A 53 2.87 0.54 8.78
CA MET A 53 2.70 1.97 9.12
C MET A 53 3.00 2.29 10.59
N GLY A 54 3.04 1.29 11.49
CA GLY A 54 3.11 1.52 12.93
C GLY A 54 4.51 1.75 13.53
N ASP A 55 5.58 1.48 12.78
CA ASP A 55 6.95 1.44 13.32
C ASP A 55 8.04 1.78 12.28
N SER A 56 7.70 2.64 11.30
CA SER A 56 8.64 3.03 10.26
C SER A 56 9.42 4.27 10.67
N TRP A 57 10.49 4.09 11.45
CA TRP A 57 11.48 5.15 11.70
C TRP A 57 11.99 5.80 10.39
N ARG A 58 11.96 5.04 9.29
CA ARG A 58 12.35 5.48 7.95
C ARG A 58 11.41 6.56 7.41
N ASP A 59 10.12 6.51 7.75
CA ASP A 59 9.14 7.50 7.30
C ASP A 59 9.21 8.78 8.14
N GLU A 60 9.72 8.69 9.37
CA GLU A 60 9.96 9.84 10.25
C GLU A 60 11.35 10.48 10.06
N TRP A 61 12.29 9.77 9.43
CA TRP A 61 13.68 10.21 9.26
C TRP A 61 13.82 11.58 8.58
N PHE A 62 13.14 11.78 7.44
CA PHE A 62 13.17 13.06 6.75
C PHE A 62 12.41 14.15 7.50
N THR A 63 11.35 13.82 8.23
CA THR A 63 10.66 14.76 9.13
C THR A 63 11.61 15.30 10.19
N VAL A 64 12.40 14.43 10.81
CA VAL A 64 13.43 14.83 11.79
C VAL A 64 14.47 15.73 11.12
N ILE A 65 15.08 15.31 10.00
CA ILE A 65 16.11 16.11 9.31
C ILE A 65 15.57 17.49 8.91
N LEU A 66 14.39 17.54 8.29
CA LEU A 66 13.79 18.79 7.82
C LEU A 66 13.38 19.72 8.96
N SER A 67 13.15 19.18 10.18
CA SER A 67 12.86 19.98 11.37
C SER A 67 14.09 20.64 12.00
N VAL A 68 15.30 20.10 11.78
CA VAL A 68 16.54 20.58 12.43
C VAL A 68 16.82 22.06 12.15
N PRO A 69 16.76 22.59 10.91
CA PRO A 69 16.93 24.01 10.64
C PRO A 69 15.96 24.91 11.42
N LEU A 70 14.69 24.48 11.55
CA LEU A 70 13.67 25.23 12.28
C LEU A 70 13.99 25.29 13.77
N LEU A 71 14.44 24.16 14.34
CA LEU A 71 14.87 24.09 15.74
C LEU A 71 16.10 24.94 16.01
N ILE A 72 17.09 24.94 15.11
CA ILE A 72 18.28 25.80 15.22
C ILE A 72 17.89 27.27 15.29
N VAL A 73 16.99 27.72 14.41
CA VAL A 73 16.47 29.10 14.42
C VAL A 73 15.76 29.39 15.74
N PHE A 74 14.84 28.52 16.18
CA PHE A 74 14.11 28.71 17.43
C PHE A 74 15.06 28.80 18.64
N ILE A 75 15.97 27.85 18.81
CA ILE A 75 16.90 27.81 19.95
C ILE A 75 17.89 28.98 19.89
N SER A 76 18.32 29.42 18.71
CA SER A 76 19.26 30.54 18.58
C SER A 76 18.72 31.84 19.20
N ILE A 77 17.40 32.04 19.17
CA ILE A 77 16.73 33.20 19.78
C ILE A 77 16.80 33.11 21.31
N PHE A 78 16.44 31.95 21.89
CA PHE A 78 16.44 31.76 23.35
C PHE A 78 17.85 31.68 23.94
N ALA A 79 18.79 31.09 23.22
CA ALA A 79 20.18 30.95 23.64
C ALA A 79 21.02 32.21 23.38
N ASN A 80 20.44 33.22 22.70
CA ASN A 80 21.12 34.45 22.29
C ASN A 80 22.39 34.17 21.45
N LYS A 81 22.25 33.27 20.46
CA LYS A 81 23.31 32.71 19.61
C LYS A 81 23.10 33.03 18.13
N PRO A 82 23.22 34.31 17.70
CA PRO A 82 23.02 34.69 16.31
C PRO A 82 24.02 34.01 15.35
N GLU A 83 25.19 33.60 15.84
CA GLU A 83 26.20 32.87 15.05
C GLU A 83 25.68 31.54 14.47
N TRP A 84 24.71 30.90 15.12
CA TRP A 84 24.14 29.64 14.62
C TRP A 84 23.30 29.83 13.37
N ILE A 85 22.62 30.97 13.24
CA ILE A 85 21.87 31.33 12.03
C ILE A 85 22.83 31.55 10.86
N ILE A 86 23.99 32.17 11.12
CA ILE A 86 25.03 32.39 10.10
C ILE A 86 25.55 31.04 9.59
N LYS A 87 25.86 30.10 10.50
CA LYS A 87 26.30 28.74 10.14
C LYS A 87 25.23 27.93 9.41
N LEU A 88 23.97 28.08 9.81
CA LEU A 88 22.86 27.46 9.10
C LEU A 88 22.76 27.97 7.66
N LYS A 89 22.92 29.29 7.46
CA LYS A 89 22.91 29.91 6.13
C LYS A 89 24.08 29.43 5.27
N GLU A 90 25.29 29.35 5.82
CA GLU A 90 26.45 28.76 5.13
C GLU A 90 26.16 27.32 4.67
N GLY A 91 25.51 26.52 5.52
CA GLY A 91 25.09 25.16 5.16
C GLY A 91 24.12 25.11 3.98
N PHE A 92 23.11 25.99 3.95
CA PHE A 92 22.19 26.09 2.82
C PHE A 92 22.88 26.55 1.53
N MET A 93 23.87 27.44 1.61
CA MET A 93 24.66 27.85 0.44
C MET A 93 25.46 26.66 -0.12
N ALA A 94 26.06 25.83 0.73
CA ALA A 94 26.74 24.62 0.29
C ALA A 94 25.79 23.60 -0.38
N LEU A 95 24.51 23.56 0.03
CA LEU A 95 23.50 22.72 -0.62
C LEU A 95 23.11 23.26 -2.01
N ASP A 96 23.13 24.58 -2.20
CA ASP A 96 22.85 25.24 -3.49
C ASP A 96 23.96 24.98 -4.52
N GLU A 97 25.18 24.71 -4.07
CA GLU A 97 26.32 24.33 -4.91
C GLU A 97 26.29 22.85 -5.37
N LEU A 98 25.32 22.05 -4.89
CA LEU A 98 25.23 20.65 -5.26
C LEU A 98 24.80 20.48 -6.73
N PRO A 99 25.33 19.47 -7.44
CA PRO A 99 24.91 19.19 -8.81
C PRO A 99 23.42 18.85 -8.90
N ASP A 100 22.75 19.31 -9.97
CA ASP A 100 21.31 19.11 -10.20
C ASP A 100 20.88 17.64 -10.05
N TRP A 101 21.65 16.69 -10.60
CA TRP A 101 21.30 15.27 -10.55
C TRP A 101 21.15 14.76 -9.10
N TYR A 102 21.94 15.29 -8.18
CA TYR A 102 21.90 14.91 -6.77
C TYR A 102 20.68 15.53 -6.09
N ILE A 103 20.38 16.80 -6.38
CA ILE A 103 19.19 17.47 -5.86
C ILE A 103 17.92 16.74 -6.32
N TRP A 104 17.83 16.35 -7.59
CA TRP A 104 16.69 15.56 -8.09
C TRP A 104 16.55 14.20 -7.40
N ALA A 105 17.66 13.49 -7.19
CA ALA A 105 17.66 12.21 -6.46
C ALA A 105 17.20 12.40 -5.00
N LEU A 106 17.66 13.45 -4.33
CA LEU A 106 17.28 13.79 -2.97
C LEU A 106 15.78 14.12 -2.87
N MET A 107 15.26 14.95 -3.78
CA MET A 107 13.85 15.30 -3.84
C MET A 107 12.95 14.07 -4.10
N ALA A 108 13.40 13.14 -4.95
CA ALA A 108 12.70 11.88 -5.19
C ALA A 108 12.67 10.99 -3.94
N ALA A 109 13.77 10.89 -3.20
CA ALA A 109 13.84 10.15 -1.94
C ALA A 109 12.88 10.74 -0.88
N ILE A 110 12.87 12.06 -0.73
CA ILE A 110 11.96 12.77 0.19
C ILE A 110 10.49 12.52 -0.19
N ALA A 111 10.12 12.70 -1.47
CA ALA A 111 8.76 12.47 -1.94
C ALA A 111 8.29 11.03 -1.70
N SER A 112 9.19 10.05 -1.89
CA SER A 112 8.92 8.64 -1.60
C SER A 112 8.67 8.39 -0.11
N SER A 113 9.44 9.02 0.77
CA SER A 113 9.30 8.84 2.23
C SER A 113 8.01 9.42 2.80
N PHE A 114 7.44 10.46 2.17
CA PHE A 114 6.13 11.00 2.58
C PHE A 114 4.94 10.30 1.93
N GLY A 115 5.17 9.21 1.18
CA GLY A 115 4.10 8.51 0.49
C GLY A 115 3.36 9.37 -0.53
N LEU A 116 3.97 10.48 -0.97
CA LEU A 116 3.41 11.34 -2.01
C LEU A 116 3.44 10.55 -3.31
N LYS A 117 2.30 9.95 -3.62
CA LYS A 117 2.04 9.35 -4.92
C LYS A 117 2.05 10.47 -5.95
N VAL A 118 3.16 10.62 -6.68
CA VAL A 118 3.27 11.48 -7.87
C VAL A 118 2.09 11.24 -8.85
N THR A 119 1.49 10.05 -8.79
CA THR A 119 0.29 9.64 -9.52
C THR A 119 -1.00 10.41 -9.18
N ASP A 120 -1.19 10.97 -7.98
CA ASP A 120 -2.41 11.72 -7.66
C ASP A 120 -2.46 13.11 -8.33
N LEU A 121 -1.31 13.69 -8.68
CA LEU A 121 -1.21 14.92 -9.46
C LEU A 121 -1.50 14.70 -10.97
N ALA A 122 -1.30 13.49 -11.49
CA ALA A 122 -1.53 13.15 -12.89
C ALA A 122 -3.01 12.83 -13.21
N ILE A 123 -3.73 12.20 -12.28
CA ILE A 123 -5.10 11.71 -12.52
C ILE A 123 -6.12 12.86 -12.68
N LYS A 124 -5.85 14.04 -12.10
CA LYS A 124 -6.73 15.21 -12.25
C LYS A 124 -6.65 15.88 -13.63
N LYS A 125 -5.61 15.59 -14.42
CA LYS A 125 -5.39 16.17 -15.76
C LYS A 125 -6.06 15.38 -16.89
N PHE A 126 -6.42 14.11 -16.66
CA PHE A 126 -7.11 13.24 -17.62
C PHE A 126 -8.63 13.20 -17.46
N LYS A 127 -9.18 13.97 -16.52
CA LYS A 127 -10.63 14.06 -16.27
C LYS A 127 -11.24 15.40 -16.66
N LYS A 128 -10.57 16.16 -17.54
CA LYS A 128 -11.08 17.42 -18.10
C LYS A 128 -11.30 17.28 -19.58
#